data_AF-A0AAN8B4Q0-F1
#
_entry.id   AF-A0AAN8B4Q0-F1
#
_cell.length_a   1.000
_cell.length_b   1.000
_cell.length_c   1.000
_cell.angle_alpha   90.00
_cell.angle_beta   90.00
_cell.angle_gamma   90.00
#
_symmetry.space_group_name_H-M   'P 1'
#
loop_
_entity.id
_entity.type
_entity.pdbx_description
1 polymer ?
#
loop_
_entity_poly.entity_id
_entity_poly.type
_entity_poly.pdbx_seq_one_letter_code
_entity_poly.pdbx_strand_id
1 'polypeptide(L)'
;MYSFVTPLSSSPPLFSSSPPLLSSSPPLLLSSLPLLLSSSPPLLLSSSLPLCREANFKNFTLLQLDEEFSRGRGLDVGARAWKGGNVLLFFCDVDIYFTADFLNSCRLNTQPGKKVFYPVLFSQYNPTLIYGGPEHIPPVEQQLAIKKDTGFWRDFGFGMTCQYRSDFINIGGFDIDIKGWGG
;
A
#
# COMPACT_ATOMS: atom_id res chain seq x y z
N MET A 1 -10.77 -8.75 10.67
CA MET A 1 -10.75 -7.42 10.04
C MET A 1 -9.31 -6.93 9.98
N TYR A 2 -8.81 -6.54 8.81
CA TYR A 2 -7.36 -6.37 8.57
C TYR A 2 -7.01 -4.94 8.18
N SER A 3 -5.87 -4.48 8.68
CA SER A 3 -5.25 -3.20 8.33
C SER A 3 -3.76 -3.43 8.13
N PHE A 4 -3.19 -2.78 7.11
CA PHE A 4 -1.84 -3.07 6.64
C PHE A 4 -0.83 -2.06 7.15
N VAL A 5 0.30 -2.58 7.63
CA VAL A 5 1.46 -1.80 8.04
C VAL A 5 2.70 -2.50 7.48
N THR A 6 3.30 -1.93 6.43
CA THR A 6 4.51 -2.50 5.82
C THR A 6 5.77 -1.80 6.34
N PRO A 7 6.74 -2.51 6.94
CA PRO A 7 8.05 -1.95 7.28
C PRO A 7 8.94 -1.81 6.04
N LEU A 8 9.40 -0.61 5.73
CA LEU A 8 10.38 -0.36 4.65
C LEU A 8 11.82 -0.39 5.19
N SER A 9 12.68 -1.23 4.60
CA SER A 9 14.14 -1.30 4.91
C SER A 9 14.89 -0.03 4.49
N SER A 10 15.97 0.31 5.21
CA SER A 10 16.60 1.64 5.29
C SER A 10 17.89 1.85 4.47
N SER A 11 18.27 0.97 3.54
CA SER A 11 19.58 1.05 2.85
C SER A 11 19.46 1.19 1.32
N PRO A 12 20.13 2.16 0.67
CA PRO A 12 20.17 2.28 -0.79
C PRO A 12 21.29 1.41 -1.40
N PRO A 13 21.07 0.72 -2.54
CA PRO A 13 22.16 0.05 -3.25
C PRO A 13 22.96 1.03 -4.13
N LEU A 14 24.29 0.97 -4.02
CA LEU A 14 25.25 1.62 -4.91
C LEU A 14 25.31 0.88 -6.25
N PHE A 15 25.21 1.59 -7.38
CA PHE A 15 25.48 1.04 -8.71
C PHE A 15 26.82 1.56 -9.24
N SER A 16 27.71 0.63 -9.62
CA SER A 16 28.96 0.89 -10.35
C SER A 16 28.77 0.57 -11.84
N SER A 17 29.49 1.31 -12.68
CA SER A 17 29.35 1.47 -14.12
C SER A 17 29.93 0.33 -14.99
N SER A 18 29.19 0.04 -16.08
CA SER A 18 29.61 -0.40 -17.44
C SER A 18 29.24 -1.84 -17.93
N PRO A 19 28.73 -2.02 -19.18
CA PRO A 19 28.21 -3.28 -19.79
C PRO A 19 29.27 -3.94 -20.76
N PRO A 20 29.14 -5.18 -21.33
CA PRO A 20 28.03 -5.65 -22.18
C PRO A 20 27.61 -7.16 -22.20
N LEU A 21 26.34 -7.34 -22.58
CA LEU A 21 25.67 -8.32 -23.48
C LEU A 21 25.58 -9.86 -23.23
N LEU A 22 24.29 -10.27 -23.19
CA LEU A 22 23.61 -11.48 -23.71
C LEU A 22 23.77 -12.82 -22.96
N SER A 23 22.79 -13.13 -22.09
CA SER A 23 22.10 -14.43 -22.04
C SER A 23 20.84 -14.36 -21.17
N SER A 24 19.77 -14.99 -21.64
CA SER A 24 18.58 -15.51 -20.94
C SER A 24 18.20 -15.00 -19.53
N SER A 25 16.92 -14.65 -19.40
CA SER A 25 16.11 -14.48 -18.18
C SER A 25 15.98 -13.03 -17.67
N PRO A 26 14.76 -12.54 -17.40
CA PRO A 26 14.55 -11.20 -16.84
C PRO A 26 15.09 -11.16 -15.39
N PRO A 27 15.61 -10.01 -14.94
CA PRO A 27 16.31 -9.89 -13.67
C PRO A 27 15.33 -9.97 -12.49
N LEU A 28 15.68 -10.80 -11.51
CA LEU A 28 15.10 -10.78 -10.17
C LEU A 28 15.48 -9.45 -9.50
N LEU A 29 14.52 -8.55 -9.30
CA LEU A 29 14.68 -7.36 -8.48
C LEU A 29 13.88 -7.49 -7.19
N LEU A 30 14.64 -7.76 -6.13
CA LEU A 30 14.29 -7.68 -4.73
C LEU A 30 13.99 -6.21 -4.38
N SER A 31 12.78 -5.88 -3.98
CA SER A 31 12.50 -5.03 -2.81
C SER A 31 11.08 -4.49 -2.79
N SER A 32 10.42 -4.78 -1.66
CA SER A 32 9.33 -4.02 -1.00
C SER A 32 8.13 -3.64 -1.86
N LEU A 33 6.98 -4.29 -1.64
CA LEU A 33 5.66 -3.93 -2.17
C LEU A 33 4.53 -4.54 -1.27
N PRO A 34 3.26 -4.08 -1.37
CA PRO A 34 2.21 -4.09 -0.33
C PRO A 34 1.76 -5.45 0.13
N LEU A 35 1.11 -5.49 1.28
CA LEU A 35 0.08 -6.47 1.58
C LEU A 35 -1.31 -5.84 1.42
N LEU A 36 -2.19 -6.58 0.73
CA LEU A 36 -3.60 -6.32 0.42
C LEU A 36 -4.46 -7.37 1.14
N LEU A 37 -5.62 -6.98 1.69
CA LEU A 37 -6.86 -7.80 1.77
C LEU A 37 -8.02 -7.07 2.49
N SER A 38 -9.14 -6.90 1.76
CA SER A 38 -10.42 -6.32 2.19
C SER A 38 -11.48 -7.37 2.55
N SER A 39 -12.60 -6.87 3.08
CA SER A 39 -13.87 -7.59 3.29
C SER A 39 -14.87 -7.45 2.11
N SER A 40 -15.15 -8.58 1.42
CA SER A 40 -16.33 -8.94 0.55
C SER A 40 -16.33 -8.47 -0.93
N PRO A 41 -16.83 -9.22 -1.97
CA PRO A 41 -17.37 -10.60 -2.10
C PRO A 41 -16.37 -11.59 -2.80
N PRO A 42 -16.68 -12.91 -2.95
CA PRO A 42 -15.73 -13.99 -3.30
C PRO A 42 -14.97 -13.88 -4.64
N LEU A 43 -15.37 -12.96 -5.52
CA LEU A 43 -14.88 -12.88 -6.90
C LEU A 43 -13.55 -12.12 -7.06
N LEU A 44 -13.18 -11.26 -6.10
CA LEU A 44 -11.90 -10.51 -6.16
C LEU A 44 -10.73 -11.26 -5.50
N LEU A 45 -11.00 -12.37 -4.82
CA LEU A 45 -9.98 -13.22 -4.20
C LEU A 45 -9.18 -14.01 -5.26
N SER A 46 -9.73 -14.23 -6.46
CA SER A 46 -9.08 -15.06 -7.49
C SER A 46 -7.95 -14.37 -8.23
N SER A 47 -7.82 -13.04 -8.17
CA SER A 47 -6.78 -12.30 -8.91
C SER A 47 -5.51 -12.02 -8.11
N SER A 48 -5.56 -12.06 -6.77
CA SER A 48 -4.43 -11.70 -5.89
C SER A 48 -3.80 -12.88 -5.14
N LEU A 49 -4.54 -13.97 -4.90
CA LEU A 49 -3.97 -15.23 -4.40
C LEU A 49 -2.97 -15.90 -5.37
N PRO A 50 -3.22 -15.90 -6.70
CA PRO A 50 -2.22 -16.33 -7.67
C PRO A 50 -0.98 -15.45 -7.58
N LEU A 51 -1.13 -14.12 -7.48
CA LEU A 51 -0.01 -13.17 -7.41
C LEU A 51 0.92 -13.42 -6.21
N CYS A 52 0.37 -13.71 -5.02
CA CYS A 52 1.18 -14.01 -3.82
C CYS A 52 1.84 -15.40 -3.86
N ARG A 53 1.19 -16.41 -4.46
CA ARG A 53 1.76 -17.76 -4.65
C ARG A 53 2.80 -17.79 -5.77
N GLU A 54 2.57 -17.04 -6.84
CA GLU A 54 3.43 -16.89 -8.02
C GLU A 54 4.69 -16.08 -7.67
N ALA A 55 4.60 -15.15 -6.71
CA ALA A 55 5.73 -14.35 -6.21
C ALA A 55 6.50 -14.96 -5.01
N ASN A 56 6.14 -16.14 -4.50
CA ASN A 56 6.86 -16.88 -3.44
C ASN A 56 7.14 -16.05 -2.15
N PHE A 57 6.18 -15.21 -1.73
CA PHE A 57 6.35 -14.26 -0.63
C PHE A 57 6.13 -14.91 0.76
N LYS A 58 7.05 -14.71 1.71
CA LYS A 58 7.12 -15.49 2.97
C LYS A 58 6.82 -14.75 4.27
N ASN A 59 6.68 -13.42 4.28
CA ASN A 59 6.62 -12.64 5.53
C ASN A 59 5.35 -11.78 5.63
N PHE A 60 4.26 -12.40 6.09
CA PHE A 60 2.99 -11.73 6.37
C PHE A 60 2.49 -12.12 7.75
N THR A 61 1.72 -11.23 8.38
CA THR A 61 1.04 -11.50 9.64
C THR A 61 -0.40 -11.03 9.53
N LEU A 62 -1.32 -11.90 9.89
CA LEU A 62 -2.74 -11.65 9.82
C LEU A 62 -3.28 -11.44 11.23
N LEU A 63 -3.81 -10.24 11.50
CA LEU A 63 -4.40 -9.89 12.79
C LEU A 63 -5.90 -9.81 12.64
N GLN A 64 -6.61 -10.81 13.14
CA GLN A 64 -8.07 -10.80 13.13
C GLN A 64 -8.58 -10.16 14.42
N LEU A 65 -9.34 -9.09 14.25
CA LEU A 65 -10.13 -8.46 15.31
C LEU A 65 -11.58 -8.93 15.20
N ASP A 66 -12.14 -9.34 16.33
CA ASP A 66 -13.54 -9.72 16.51
C ASP A 66 -14.30 -8.55 17.14
N GLU A 67 -14.36 -7.45 16.40
CA GLU A 67 -15.01 -6.20 16.79
C GLU A 67 -15.61 -5.50 15.56
N GLU A 68 -16.45 -4.49 15.79
CA GLU A 68 -17.04 -3.68 14.72
C GLU A 68 -15.98 -2.92 13.90
N PHE A 69 -16.29 -2.63 12.64
CA PHE A 69 -15.36 -1.93 11.76
C PHE A 69 -14.96 -0.54 12.25
N SER A 70 -13.65 -0.39 12.45
CA SER A 70 -12.98 0.91 12.60
C SER A 70 -11.62 0.85 11.91
N ARG A 71 -11.45 1.71 10.89
CA ARG A 71 -10.21 1.84 10.13
C ARG A 71 -9.05 2.26 11.02
N GLY A 72 -9.24 3.30 11.83
CA GLY A 72 -8.22 3.80 12.76
C GLY A 72 -7.80 2.72 13.75
N ARG A 73 -8.76 1.98 14.30
CA ARG A 73 -8.52 0.87 15.23
C ARG A 73 -7.68 -0.25 14.62
N GLY A 74 -8.05 -0.72 13.43
CA GLY A 74 -7.30 -1.78 12.76
C GLY A 74 -5.86 -1.37 12.46
N LEU A 75 -5.67 -0.14 11.93
CA LEU A 75 -4.33 0.37 11.61
C LEU A 75 -3.47 0.56 12.87
N ASP A 76 -4.06 1.03 13.98
CA ASP A 76 -3.37 1.18 15.26
C ASP A 76 -2.91 -0.17 15.82
N VAL A 77 -3.79 -1.19 15.82
CA VAL A 77 -3.44 -2.55 16.23
C VAL A 77 -2.30 -3.09 15.37
N GLY A 78 -2.38 -2.92 14.04
CA GLY A 78 -1.32 -3.35 13.11
C GLY A 78 0.04 -2.72 13.43
N ALA A 79 0.07 -1.42 13.67
CA ALA A 79 1.30 -0.70 14.00
C ALA A 79 1.90 -1.13 15.35
N ARG A 80 1.05 -1.38 16.35
CA ARG A 80 1.47 -1.80 17.70
C ARG A 80 1.85 -3.28 17.77
N ALA A 81 1.29 -4.13 16.92
CA ALA A 81 1.61 -5.55 16.86
C ALA A 81 3.05 -5.79 16.43
N TRP A 82 3.65 -4.89 15.64
CA TRP A 82 5.07 -4.96 15.31
C TRP A 82 5.94 -4.93 16.57
N LYS A 83 6.73 -6.00 16.76
CA LYS A 83 7.64 -6.19 17.90
C LYS A 83 9.10 -5.87 17.58
N GLY A 84 9.42 -5.58 16.32
CA GLY A 84 10.77 -5.19 15.93
C GLY A 84 11.12 -3.75 16.34
N GLY A 85 12.25 -3.26 15.81
CA GLY A 85 12.70 -1.90 16.04
C GLY A 85 11.82 -0.83 15.39
N ASN A 86 12.34 0.41 15.36
CA ASN A 86 11.66 1.50 14.67
C ASN A 86 11.70 1.29 13.16
N VAL A 87 10.53 1.20 12.54
CA VAL A 87 10.36 0.94 11.10
C VAL A 87 9.48 2.01 10.47
N LEU A 88 9.70 2.27 9.18
CA LEU A 88 8.84 3.14 8.40
C LEU A 88 7.56 2.38 8.03
N LEU A 89 6.42 2.89 8.50
CA LEU A 89 5.09 2.35 8.22
C LEU A 89 4.51 3.06 7.00
N PHE A 90 3.84 2.30 6.12
CA PHE A 90 2.87 2.85 5.18
C PHE A 90 1.48 2.37 5.57
N PHE A 91 0.63 3.29 5.99
CA PHE A 91 -0.79 3.02 6.24
C PHE A 91 -1.54 3.13 4.92
N CYS A 92 -2.20 2.05 4.52
CA CYS A 92 -2.78 1.92 3.19
C CYS A 92 -4.12 1.19 3.25
N ASP A 93 -5.05 1.63 2.41
CA ASP A 93 -6.30 0.93 2.19
C ASP A 93 -6.09 -0.24 1.21
N VAL A 94 -7.03 -1.16 1.24
CA VAL A 94 -7.04 -2.46 0.57
C VAL A 94 -7.40 -2.41 -0.91
N ASP A 95 -7.78 -1.23 -1.38
CA ASP A 95 -8.18 -0.92 -2.76
C ASP A 95 -7.16 0.04 -3.41
N ILE A 96 -5.96 0.17 -2.84
CA ILE A 96 -4.90 1.00 -3.37
C ILE A 96 -3.89 0.17 -4.16
N TYR A 97 -3.64 0.61 -5.39
CA TYR A 97 -2.51 0.16 -6.19
C TYR A 97 -1.31 1.09 -5.98
N PHE A 98 -0.11 0.52 -5.80
CA PHE A 98 1.12 1.30 -5.74
C PHE A 98 2.35 0.55 -6.25
N THR A 99 3.41 1.31 -6.49
CA THR A 99 4.67 0.85 -7.12
C THR A 99 5.85 0.90 -6.14
N ALA A 100 6.96 0.25 -6.51
CA ALA A 100 8.19 0.31 -5.73
C ALA A 100 8.74 1.76 -5.65
N ASP A 101 8.56 2.53 -6.72
CA ASP A 101 8.94 3.95 -6.78
C ASP A 101 8.15 4.81 -5.80
N PHE A 102 6.87 4.49 -5.60
CA PHE A 102 6.07 5.12 -4.55
C PHE A 102 6.65 4.83 -3.16
N LEU A 103 7.05 3.59 -2.87
CA LEU A 103 7.67 3.24 -1.59
C LEU A 103 9.04 3.91 -1.40
N ASN A 104 9.81 4.11 -2.47
CA ASN A 104 11.02 4.93 -2.43
C ASN A 104 10.69 6.38 -2.09
N SER A 105 9.61 6.92 -2.65
CA SER A 105 9.12 8.26 -2.29
C SER A 105 8.78 8.36 -0.80
N CYS A 106 8.17 7.33 -0.20
CA CYS A 106 7.97 7.26 1.25
C CYS A 106 9.27 7.32 2.04
N ARG A 107 10.31 6.58 1.64
CA ARG A 107 11.62 6.60 2.30
C ARG A 107 12.30 7.97 2.20
N LEU A 108 12.27 8.59 1.02
CA LEU A 108 12.90 9.89 0.78
C LEU A 108 12.17 11.04 1.48
N ASN A 109 10.86 10.90 1.69
CA ASN A 109 10.02 11.96 2.25
C ASN A 109 9.64 11.76 3.72
N THR A 110 10.21 10.79 4.41
CA THR A 110 9.95 10.56 5.84
C THR A 110 11.25 10.61 6.64
N GLN A 111 11.21 11.21 7.84
CA GLN A 111 12.35 11.24 8.76
C GLN A 111 11.87 11.12 10.20
N PRO A 112 12.42 10.20 11.01
CA PRO A 112 11.98 10.00 12.40
C PRO A 112 12.08 11.29 13.20
N GLY A 113 11.01 11.63 13.92
CA GLY A 113 10.91 12.80 14.78
C GLY A 113 10.96 14.15 14.06
N LYS A 114 10.89 14.17 12.71
CA LYS A 114 10.99 15.43 11.94
C LYS A 114 9.94 15.57 10.85
N LYS A 115 9.66 14.51 10.09
CA LYS A 115 8.81 14.60 8.89
C LYS A 115 8.04 13.32 8.64
N VAL A 116 6.75 13.46 8.38
CA VAL A 116 5.85 12.43 7.86
C VAL A 116 5.44 12.77 6.43
N PHE A 117 5.07 11.78 5.64
CA PHE A 117 4.69 11.97 4.24
C PHE A 117 3.24 11.55 3.98
N TYR A 118 2.42 12.49 3.53
CA TYR A 118 1.05 12.26 3.08
C TYR A 118 1.01 12.33 1.55
N PRO A 119 0.89 11.19 0.84
CA PRO A 119 0.79 11.19 -0.60
C PRO A 119 -0.58 11.68 -1.08
N VAL A 120 -0.59 12.31 -2.27
CA VAL A 120 -1.81 12.63 -2.99
C VAL A 120 -2.19 11.45 -3.88
N LEU A 121 -3.41 10.95 -3.72
CA LEU A 121 -3.88 9.76 -4.45
C LEU A 121 -4.71 10.12 -5.67
N PHE A 122 -4.59 9.30 -6.70
CA PHE A 122 -5.48 9.33 -7.85
C PHE A 122 -6.60 8.30 -7.66
N SER A 123 -7.85 8.75 -7.68
CA SER A 123 -9.03 7.88 -7.61
C SER A 123 -9.53 7.57 -8.99
N GLN A 124 -9.63 6.29 -9.31
CA GLN A 124 -10.18 5.83 -10.57
C GLN A 124 -11.71 5.79 -10.52
N TYR A 125 -12.35 6.12 -11.65
CA TYR A 125 -13.77 5.87 -11.83
C TYR A 125 -14.05 4.38 -12.01
N ASN A 126 -15.31 3.99 -11.81
CA ASN A 126 -15.74 2.61 -12.06
C ASN A 126 -15.54 2.29 -13.56
N PRO A 127 -14.71 1.28 -13.92
CA PRO A 127 -14.38 0.98 -15.31
C PRO A 127 -15.61 0.60 -16.13
N THR A 128 -16.62 -0.02 -15.50
CA THR A 128 -17.88 -0.39 -16.19
C THR A 128 -18.62 0.84 -16.72
N LEU A 129 -18.53 1.97 -16.00
CA LEU A 129 -19.19 3.22 -16.39
C LEU A 129 -18.42 3.95 -17.49
N ILE A 130 -17.10 4.01 -17.40
CA ILE A 130 -16.28 4.79 -18.35
C ILE A 130 -15.96 4.05 -19.65
N TYR A 131 -16.02 2.72 -19.66
CA TYR A 131 -15.78 1.91 -20.87
C TYR A 131 -17.05 1.41 -21.55
N GLY A 132 -18.25 1.71 -21.02
CA GLY A 132 -19.50 1.30 -21.68
C GLY A 132 -19.79 -0.20 -21.55
N GLY A 133 -19.51 -0.77 -20.38
CA GLY A 133 -19.84 -2.15 -20.01
C GLY A 133 -18.64 -3.10 -19.92
N PRO A 134 -18.84 -4.29 -19.32
CA PRO A 134 -17.75 -5.21 -18.96
C PRO A 134 -16.89 -5.69 -20.14
N GLU A 135 -17.47 -5.82 -21.33
CA GLU A 135 -16.78 -6.34 -22.52
C GLU A 135 -15.72 -5.38 -23.10
N HIS A 136 -15.81 -4.10 -22.74
CA HIS A 136 -14.93 -3.04 -23.24
C HIS A 136 -13.86 -2.63 -22.22
N ILE A 137 -13.84 -3.25 -21.04
CA ILE A 137 -12.87 -2.92 -19.98
C ILE A 137 -11.49 -3.43 -20.41
N PRO A 138 -10.48 -2.56 -20.56
CA PRO A 138 -9.14 -2.97 -20.96
C PRO A 138 -8.41 -3.70 -19.81
N PRO A 139 -7.23 -4.32 -20.06
CA PRO A 139 -6.39 -4.87 -18.99
C PRO A 139 -6.04 -3.85 -17.91
N VAL A 140 -5.81 -4.32 -16.67
CA VAL A 140 -5.60 -3.46 -15.48
C VAL A 140 -4.47 -2.45 -15.69
N GLU A 141 -3.37 -2.86 -16.34
CA GLU A 141 -2.21 -2.01 -16.61
C GLU A 141 -2.58 -0.77 -17.45
N GLN A 142 -3.55 -0.92 -18.35
CA GLN A 142 -4.05 0.18 -19.17
C GLN A 142 -5.07 1.04 -18.42
N GLN A 143 -5.82 0.45 -17.48
CA GLN A 143 -6.73 1.18 -16.60
C GLN A 143 -5.97 2.10 -15.62
N LEU A 144 -4.76 1.71 -15.20
CA LEU A 144 -3.90 2.46 -14.28
C LEU A 144 -3.32 3.77 -14.87
N ALA A 145 -3.57 4.07 -16.15
CA ALA A 145 -3.17 5.32 -16.74
C ALA A 145 -3.90 6.52 -16.10
N ILE A 146 -3.12 7.46 -15.58
CA ILE A 146 -3.63 8.69 -14.96
C ILE A 146 -4.10 9.65 -16.06
N LYS A 147 -5.42 9.80 -16.21
CA LYS A 147 -6.05 10.68 -17.19
C LYS A 147 -7.30 11.34 -16.62
N LYS A 148 -7.73 12.45 -17.21
CA LYS A 148 -8.92 13.20 -16.72
C LYS A 148 -10.23 12.42 -16.87
N ASP A 149 -10.30 11.51 -17.84
CA ASP A 149 -11.45 10.66 -18.13
C ASP A 149 -11.44 9.35 -17.34
N THR A 150 -10.31 8.97 -16.73
CA THR A 150 -10.19 7.74 -15.92
C THR A 150 -10.33 7.98 -14.43
N GLY A 151 -10.31 9.24 -13.97
CA GLY A 151 -10.39 9.54 -12.55
C GLY A 151 -10.09 10.99 -12.18
N PHE A 152 -9.75 11.20 -10.91
CA PHE A 152 -9.40 12.51 -10.36
C PHE A 152 -8.39 12.40 -9.21
N TRP A 153 -7.63 13.47 -8.99
CA TRP A 153 -6.74 13.58 -7.83
C TRP A 153 -7.55 13.96 -6.59
N ARG A 154 -7.30 13.27 -5.47
CA ARG A 154 -7.87 13.62 -4.17
C ARG A 154 -7.12 14.81 -3.60
N ASP A 155 -7.78 15.95 -3.50
CA ASP A 155 -7.28 17.16 -2.82
C ASP A 155 -7.48 17.12 -1.30
N PHE A 156 -8.38 16.25 -0.82
CA PHE A 156 -8.59 15.96 0.60
C PHE A 156 -8.45 14.44 0.86
N GLY A 157 -7.30 14.02 1.40
CA GLY A 157 -7.00 12.59 1.57
C GLY A 157 -5.88 12.32 2.58
N PHE A 158 -6.21 12.32 3.87
CA PHE A 158 -5.24 12.05 4.95
C PHE A 158 -5.23 10.59 5.43
N GLY A 159 -5.91 9.71 4.71
CA GLY A 159 -6.00 8.30 5.07
C GLY A 159 -4.67 7.56 4.91
N MET A 160 -3.91 7.87 3.87
CA MET A 160 -2.68 7.19 3.52
C MET A 160 -1.51 8.02 4.02
N THR A 161 -0.58 7.39 4.74
CA THR A 161 0.58 8.11 5.26
C THR A 161 1.78 7.19 5.46
N CYS A 162 2.95 7.76 5.19
CA CYS A 162 4.25 7.17 5.46
C CYS A 162 4.89 7.86 6.66
N GLN A 163 5.05 7.11 7.75
CA GLN A 163 5.58 7.64 9.01
C GLN A 163 6.30 6.55 9.82
N TYR A 164 7.31 6.94 10.59
CA TYR A 164 8.00 5.99 11.47
C TYR A 164 7.09 5.54 12.60
N ARG A 165 7.21 4.27 12.98
CA ARG A 165 6.48 3.70 14.12
C ARG A 165 6.70 4.50 15.39
N SER A 166 7.93 4.95 15.66
CA SER A 166 8.22 5.82 16.80
C SER A 166 7.33 7.05 16.82
N ASP A 167 7.19 7.70 15.67
CA ASP A 167 6.47 8.97 15.55
C ASP A 167 4.98 8.72 15.74
N PHE A 168 4.43 7.68 15.10
CA PHE A 168 3.05 7.25 15.29
C PHE A 168 2.72 6.95 16.76
N ILE A 169 3.59 6.23 17.47
CA ILE A 169 3.35 5.90 18.89
C ILE A 169 3.49 7.15 19.78
N ASN A 170 4.47 8.01 19.50
CA ASN A 170 4.74 9.20 20.30
C ASN A 170 3.62 10.25 20.23
N ILE A 171 2.88 10.31 19.11
CA ILE A 171 1.71 11.19 18.96
C ILE A 171 0.41 10.59 19.53
N GLY A 172 0.46 9.39 20.11
CA GLY A 172 -0.70 8.70 20.70
C GLY A 172 -1.36 7.66 19.79
N GLY A 173 -1.07 7.67 18.49
CA GLY A 173 -1.67 6.76 17.50
C GLY A 173 -2.98 7.31 16.92
N PHE A 174 -3.86 6.43 16.44
CA PHE A 174 -5.18 6.82 15.96
C PHE A 174 -6.16 6.99 17.13
N ASP A 175 -7.14 7.88 16.96
CA ASP A 175 -8.32 7.92 17.82
C ASP A 175 -9.16 6.64 17.58
N ILE A 176 -9.23 5.78 18.60
CA ILE A 176 -9.88 4.47 18.55
C ILE A 176 -11.38 4.53 18.88
N ASP A 177 -11.87 5.69 19.32
CA ASP A 177 -13.29 5.89 19.59
C ASP A 177 -14.05 6.14 18.29
N ILE A 178 -13.37 6.60 17.24
CA ILE A 178 -13.94 6.75 15.89
C ILE A 178 -14.30 5.39 15.31
N LYS A 179 -15.57 5.22 14.94
CA LYS A 179 -16.10 4.04 14.25
C LYS A 179 -16.18 4.29 12.75
N GLY A 180 -16.15 3.23 11.95
CA GLY A 180 -16.18 3.35 10.50
C GLY A 180 -14.84 3.78 9.90
N TRP A 181 -14.91 4.63 8.88
CA TRP A 181 -13.76 4.99 8.04
C TRP A 181 -12.93 6.17 8.56
N GLY A 182 -13.45 6.98 9.48
CA GLY A 182 -12.80 8.21 9.94
C GLY A 182 -13.68 9.45 9.78
N GLY A 183 -13.16 10.60 10.24
CA GLY A 183 -13.73 11.94 10.13
C GLY A 183 -12.65 12.99 10.35
#